data_AF-A0A7X7XN36-F1
#
_entry.id   AF-A0A7X7XN36-F1
#
_cell.length_a   1.000
_cell.length_b   1.000
_cell.length_c   1.000
_cell.angle_alpha   90.00
_cell.angle_beta   90.00
_cell.angle_gamma   90.00
#
_symmetry.space_group_name_H-M   'P 1'
#
loop_
_entity.id
_entity.type
_entity.pdbx_description
1 polymer ?
#
loop_
_entity_poly.entity_id
_entity_poly.type
_entity_poly.pdbx_seq_one_letter_code
_entity_poly.pdbx_strand_id
1 'polypeptide(L)'
;MPDLDRTAWWEWVEHVAGALDVPPEAVDIDFIHSLTQVVAHEFQRPMAPVSAYILGVAAAQHPERSLKELRSAIVAVVRSDPGTA
;
A
#
# COMPACT_ATOMS: atom_id res chain seq x y z
N MET A 1 -18.56 -12.97 3.09
CA MET A 1 -17.68 -13.15 1.91
C MET A 1 -16.74 -14.28 2.24
N PRO A 2 -16.62 -15.34 1.42
CA PRO A 2 -15.59 -16.34 1.65
C PRO A 2 -14.22 -15.65 1.63
N ASP A 3 -13.33 -16.07 2.53
CA ASP A 3 -11.93 -15.68 2.46
C ASP A 3 -11.38 -16.21 1.14
N LEU A 4 -10.94 -15.28 0.29
CA LEU A 4 -10.25 -15.62 -0.94
C LEU A 4 -8.84 -16.07 -0.58
N ASP A 5 -8.36 -17.14 -1.21
CA ASP A 5 -6.97 -17.56 -1.07
C ASP A 5 -6.03 -16.68 -1.93
N ARG A 6 -4.72 -16.90 -1.77
CA ARG A 6 -3.71 -16.12 -2.51
C ARG A 6 -3.85 -16.25 -4.03
N THR A 7 -4.34 -17.38 -4.53
CA THR A 7 -4.54 -17.60 -5.97
C THR A 7 -5.68 -16.73 -6.48
N ALA A 8 -6.83 -16.73 -5.78
CA ALA A 8 -7.96 -15.89 -6.14
C ALA A 8 -7.66 -14.39 -6.00
N TRP A 9 -6.81 -13.97 -5.05
CA TRP A 9 -6.30 -12.60 -4.98
C TRP A 9 -5.47 -12.25 -6.21
N TRP A 10 -4.56 -13.14 -6.60
CA TRP A 10 -3.68 -12.91 -7.75
C TRP A 10 -4.47 -12.81 -9.07
N GLU A 11 -5.43 -13.70 -9.31
CA GLU A 11 -6.30 -13.65 -10.50
C GLU A 11 -7.07 -12.32 -10.57
N TRP A 12 -7.56 -11.83 -9.42
CA TRP A 12 -8.22 -10.52 -9.35
C TRP A 12 -7.25 -9.37 -9.65
N VAL A 13 -6.01 -9.43 -9.12
CA VAL A 13 -4.96 -8.43 -9.41
C VAL A 13 -4.60 -8.44 -10.89
N GLU A 14 -4.39 -9.60 -11.51
CA GLU A 14 -4.11 -9.71 -12.94
C GLU A 14 -5.21 -9.08 -13.78
N HIS A 15 -6.47 -9.35 -13.44
CA HIS A 15 -7.62 -8.81 -14.17
C HIS A 15 -7.71 -7.28 -14.07
N VAL A 16 -7.60 -6.74 -12.85
CA VAL A 16 -7.70 -5.29 -12.61
C VAL A 16 -6.49 -4.55 -13.18
N ALA A 17 -5.28 -5.08 -12.99
CA ALA A 17 -4.06 -4.48 -13.52
C ALA A 17 -4.06 -4.49 -15.06
N GLY A 18 -4.48 -5.60 -15.67
CA GLY A 18 -4.65 -5.70 -17.12
C GLY A 18 -5.68 -4.71 -17.68
N ALA A 19 -6.79 -4.46 -16.97
CA ALA A 19 -7.78 -3.47 -17.38
C ALA A 19 -7.28 -2.01 -17.30
N LEU A 20 -6.18 -1.76 -16.60
CA LEU A 20 -5.59 -0.44 -16.36
C LEU A 20 -4.20 -0.28 -17.03
N ASP A 21 -3.78 -1.24 -17.85
CA ASP A 21 -2.45 -1.29 -18.47
C ASP A 21 -1.30 -1.20 -17.44
N VAL A 22 -1.50 -1.78 -16.25
CA VAL A 22 -0.49 -1.88 -15.19
C VAL A 22 0.13 -3.28 -15.23
N PRO A 23 1.46 -3.42 -15.17
CA PRO A 23 2.10 -4.73 -15.01
C PRO A 23 1.67 -5.37 -13.69
N PRO A 24 1.00 -6.54 -13.67
CA PRO A 24 0.53 -7.17 -12.44
C PRO A 24 1.66 -7.42 -11.43
N GLU A 25 2.86 -7.73 -11.91
CA GLU A 25 4.07 -7.93 -11.10
C GLU A 25 4.57 -6.67 -10.38
N ALA A 26 4.10 -5.48 -10.77
CA ALA A 26 4.37 -4.24 -10.06
C ALA A 26 3.52 -4.10 -8.77
N VAL A 27 2.49 -4.95 -8.60
CA VAL A 27 1.58 -4.93 -7.45
C VAL A 27 2.06 -5.90 -6.37
N ASP A 28 2.97 -5.44 -5.52
CA ASP A 28 3.43 -6.21 -4.35
C ASP A 28 2.37 -6.17 -3.23
N ILE A 29 1.48 -7.17 -3.22
CA ILE A 29 0.37 -7.30 -2.26
C ILE A 29 0.87 -7.35 -0.82
N ASP A 30 1.90 -8.16 -0.55
CA ASP A 30 2.42 -8.33 0.81
C ASP A 30 3.08 -7.03 1.31
N PHE A 31 3.77 -6.30 0.44
CA PHE A 31 4.34 -4.99 0.77
C PHE A 31 3.25 -3.95 1.08
N ILE A 32 2.21 -3.87 0.25
CA ILE A 32 1.06 -2.97 0.45
C ILE A 32 0.37 -3.31 1.78
N HIS A 33 0.05 -4.58 2.02
CA HIS A 33 -0.55 -5.04 3.27
C HIS A 33 0.34 -4.75 4.48
N SER A 34 1.66 -4.87 4.35
CA SER A 34 2.59 -4.53 5.44
C SER A 34 2.55 -3.05 5.84
N LEU A 35 2.34 -2.14 4.86
CA LEU A 35 2.21 -0.71 5.13
C LEU A 35 0.84 -0.43 5.76
N THR A 36 -0.24 -0.92 5.15
CA THR A 36 -1.60 -0.67 5.63
C THR A 36 -1.83 -1.25 7.02
N GLN A 37 -1.21 -2.39 7.35
CA GLN A 37 -1.21 -2.95 8.70
C GLN A 37 -0.56 -1.98 9.70
N VAL A 38 0.62 -1.43 9.41
CA VAL A 38 1.27 -0.47 10.32
C VAL A 38 0.38 0.75 10.56
N VAL A 39 -0.14 1.36 9.49
CA VAL A 39 -0.99 2.56 9.61
C VAL A 39 -2.28 2.28 10.38
N ALA A 40 -2.90 1.12 10.14
CA ALA A 40 -4.14 0.75 10.80
C ALA A 40 -4.00 0.54 12.31
N HIS A 41 -2.84 0.03 12.75
CA HIS A 41 -2.57 -0.27 14.15
C HIS A 41 -1.91 0.89 14.90
N GLU A 42 -1.07 1.69 14.23
CA GLU A 42 -0.25 2.72 14.87
C GLU A 42 -0.79 4.15 14.69
N PHE A 43 -1.73 4.39 13.76
CA PHE A 43 -2.37 5.71 13.57
C PHE A 43 -3.90 5.60 13.64
N GLN A 44 -4.56 5.37 12.51
CA GLN A 44 -6.01 5.19 12.43
C GLN A 44 -6.38 4.26 11.27
N ARG A 45 -7.24 3.27 11.53
CA ARG A 45 -7.70 2.28 10.54
C ARG A 45 -8.20 2.89 9.22
N PRO A 46 -8.97 3.99 9.18
CA PRO A 46 -9.39 4.61 7.92
C PRO A 46 -8.24 5.10 7.03
N MET A 47 -7.07 5.39 7.61
CA MET A 47 -5.92 5.95 6.87
C MET A 47 -5.05 4.89 6.20
N ALA A 48 -5.29 3.61 6.46
CA ALA A 48 -4.62 2.50 5.79
C ALA A 48 -4.72 2.57 4.25
N PRO A 49 -5.93 2.60 3.63
CA PRO A 49 -6.04 2.73 2.18
C PRO A 49 -5.52 4.08 1.66
N VAL A 50 -5.68 5.16 2.44
CA VAL A 50 -5.14 6.49 2.08
C VAL A 50 -3.62 6.46 1.96
N SER A 51 -2.95 5.77 2.89
CA SER A 51 -1.49 5.65 2.89
C SER A 51 -0.97 4.79 1.73
N ALA A 52 -1.70 3.72 1.37
CA ALA A 52 -1.38 2.93 0.18
C ALA A 52 -1.51 3.76 -1.11
N TYR A 53 -2.55 4.59 -1.22
CA TYR A 53 -2.72 5.50 -2.35
C TYR A 53 -1.60 6.54 -2.40
N ILE A 54 -1.26 7.18 -1.27
CA ILE A 54 -0.14 8.14 -1.19
C ILE A 54 1.19 7.50 -1.58
N LEU A 55 1.46 6.27 -1.13
CA LEU A 55 2.65 5.52 -1.53
C LEU A 55 2.74 5.39 -3.06
N GLY A 56 1.65 4.99 -3.71
CA GLY A 56 1.59 4.86 -5.18
C GLY A 56 1.81 6.19 -5.90
N VAL A 57 1.16 7.27 -5.43
CA VAL A 57 1.35 8.62 -5.97
C VAL A 57 2.81 9.08 -5.81
N ALA A 58 3.41 8.84 -4.64
CA ALA A 58 4.79 9.22 -4.38
C ALA A 58 5.78 8.41 -5.24
N ALA A 59 5.52 7.12 -5.46
CA ALA A 59 6.34 6.28 -6.33
C ALA A 59 6.32 6.78 -7.79
N ALA A 60 5.17 7.23 -8.28
CA ALA A 60 5.06 7.82 -9.61
C ALA A 60 5.76 9.18 -9.74
N GLN A 61 5.75 10.00 -8.69
CA GLN A 61 6.39 11.33 -8.69
C GLN A 61 7.91 11.28 -8.45
N HIS A 62 8.41 10.23 -7.80
CA HIS A 62 9.80 10.09 -7.37
C HIS A 62 10.41 8.76 -7.85
N PRO A 63 10.63 8.59 -9.17
CA PRO A 63 11.17 7.34 -9.72
C PRO A 63 12.60 7.02 -9.22
N GLU A 64 13.32 8.01 -8.71
CA GLU A 64 14.65 7.86 -8.10
C GLU A 64 14.60 7.24 -6.69
N ARG A 65 13.44 7.22 -6.05
CA ARG A 65 13.26 6.71 -4.68
C ARG A 65 12.67 5.31 -4.71
N SER A 66 13.24 4.43 -3.91
CA SER A 66 12.69 3.09 -3.75
C SER A 66 11.37 3.10 -2.97
N LEU A 67 10.48 2.14 -3.26
CA LEU A 67 9.26 1.92 -2.48
C LEU A 67 9.55 1.76 -0.97
N LYS A 68 10.69 1.15 -0.63
CA LYS A 68 11.12 0.96 0.76
C LYS A 68 11.43 2.29 1.45
N GLU A 69 12.08 3.23 0.77
CA GLU A 69 12.36 4.57 1.30
C GLU A 69 11.07 5.37 1.47
N LEU A 70 10.16 5.30 0.49
CA LEU A 70 8.85 5.96 0.56
C LEU A 70 8.00 5.41 1.71
N ARG A 71 7.92 4.08 1.85
CA ARG A 71 7.27 3.41 2.99
C ARG A 71 7.89 3.84 4.31
N SER A 72 9.22 3.86 4.39
CA SER A 72 9.92 4.27 5.61
C SER A 72 9.59 5.70 6.02
N ALA A 73 9.46 6.61 5.05
CA ALA A 73 9.04 7.99 5.30
C ALA A 73 7.60 8.07 5.84
N ILE A 74 6.65 7.32 5.26
CA ILE A 74 5.25 7.27 5.74
C ILE A 74 5.20 6.73 7.18
N VAL A 75 5.90 5.63 7.45
CA VAL A 75 5.95 5.02 8.80
C VAL A 75 6.61 5.95 9.82
N ALA A 76 7.64 6.69 9.43
CA ALA A 76 8.26 7.68 10.30
C ALA A 76 7.29 8.80 10.69
N VAL A 77 6.47 9.29 9.74
CA VAL A 77 5.42 10.29 10.02
C VAL A 77 4.35 9.74 10.97
N VAL A 78 3.82 8.55 10.69
CA VAL A 78 2.84 7.86 11.55
C VAL A 78 3.32 7.73 13.00
N ARG A 79 4.60 7.43 13.21
CA ARG A 79 5.17 7.26 14.54
C ARG A 79 5.55 8.57 15.24
N SER A 80 5.71 9.65 14.48
CA SER A 80 6.05 10.98 15.01
C SER A 80 4.81 11.81 15.34
N ASP A 81 3.66 11.46 14.73
CA ASP A 81 2.37 12.10 14.97
C ASP A 81 1.39 11.05 15.52
N PRO A 82 1.26 10.90 16.86
CA PRO A 82 0.34 9.94 17.46
C PRO A 82 -1.15 10.23 17.18
N GLY A 83 -1.47 11.23 16.36
CA GLY A 83 -2.80 11.81 16.28
C GLY A 83 -2.97 12.75 17.47
N THR A 84 -3.10 14.05 17.17
CA THR A 84 -3.57 14.99 18.17
C THR A 84 -5.01 14.62 18.55
N ALA A 85 -5.16 14.10 19.78
CA ALA A 85 -6.39 13.86 20.56
C ALA A 85 -7.33 12.72 20.15
#